data_AF-A0A962F2V4-F1
#
_entry.id   AF-A0A962F2V4-F1
#
_cell.length_a   1.000
_cell.length_b   1.000
_cell.length_c   1.000
_cell.angle_alpha   90.00
_cell.angle_beta   90.00
_cell.angle_gamma   90.00
#
_symmetry.space_group_name_H-M   'P 1'
#
loop_
_entity.id
_entity.type
_entity.pdbx_description
1 polymer ?
#
loop_
_entity_poly.entity_id
_entity_poly.type
_entity_poly.pdbx_seq_one_letter_code
_entity_poly.pdbx_strand_id
1 'polypeptide(L)'
;MSYQLNLDEHATAGWRRIVHEQIAEAIALLQSGNNVDVAVHETRKAMKRVRALLKLLRPGLSKSDYRRENKRYGDIARELSTLRDKAVLAKTASTLATQTIGKSRAAALMLAEASGKGVGDPTQSDVAERVANTIAALERARDVVDKLKLKSKSFAVVRRGLERSYDAGVTCMDRAYGRGEDEDFHEWRKAVQAHWRHMALISRAWPEHFAARVALAKEMSELLGTDHDLYVLIETAESHDASGAEAAGFDGLIRAAKARQNQIRGELKLKGATLFAENASRFVKRVEAYWEAEINARALQGRRSRKVSAGQPEAGKRPKKIASRVLEINGSGVDDRYKSALDHPPDRIGEDTPQASAKVKRSKGADMQRGQGPSNGSVRKTPRRPARTAKSGAAKA
;
A
#
# COMPACT_ATOMS: atom_id res chain seq x y z
N MET A 1 13.35 -1.85 12.29
CA MET A 1 14.47 -1.99 11.32
C MET A 1 13.95 -1.68 9.92
N SER A 2 14.71 -0.99 9.07
CA SER A 2 14.17 -0.34 7.87
C SER A 2 14.13 -1.26 6.65
N TYR A 3 12.95 -1.48 6.08
CA TYR A 3 12.74 -2.08 4.76
C TYR A 3 13.28 -1.16 3.65
N GLN A 4 14.61 -1.07 3.55
CA GLN A 4 15.38 -0.15 2.71
C GLN A 4 16.67 -0.80 2.23
N LEU A 5 17.06 -0.53 0.98
CA LEU A 5 18.37 -0.90 0.43
C LEU A 5 19.44 0.07 0.95
N ASN A 6 20.58 -0.45 1.40
CA ASN A 6 21.74 0.39 1.72
C ASN A 6 22.42 0.82 0.41
N LEU A 7 22.99 2.02 0.43
CA LEU A 7 23.63 2.62 -0.75
C LEU A 7 24.99 2.00 -1.05
N ASP A 8 25.71 1.58 -0.02
CA ASP A 8 27.06 1.00 -0.09
C ASP A 8 27.06 -0.53 -0.15
N GLU A 9 25.89 -1.18 -0.17
CA GLU A 9 25.79 -2.64 -0.24
C GLU A 9 25.49 -3.12 -1.66
N HIS A 10 26.10 -4.24 -2.04
CA HIS A 10 25.75 -4.89 -3.30
C HIS A 10 24.27 -5.27 -3.31
N ALA A 11 23.61 -5.15 -4.47
CA ALA A 11 22.19 -5.48 -4.60
C ALA A 11 21.87 -6.89 -4.07
N THR A 12 22.82 -7.85 -4.23
CA THR A 12 22.77 -9.22 -3.70
C THR A 12 22.88 -9.35 -2.18
N ALA A 13 23.63 -8.47 -1.53
CA ALA A 13 23.75 -8.47 -0.07
C ALA A 13 22.52 -7.82 0.56
N GLY A 14 22.08 -6.68 0.00
CA GLY A 14 20.95 -5.93 0.52
C GLY A 14 19.62 -6.67 0.50
N TRP A 15 19.31 -7.35 -0.61
CA TRP A 15 18.03 -8.06 -0.65
C TRP A 15 17.99 -9.26 0.30
N ARG A 16 19.09 -10.02 0.45
CA ARG A 16 19.14 -11.12 1.43
C ARG A 16 18.97 -10.59 2.83
N ARG A 17 19.73 -9.55 3.19
CA ARG A 17 19.60 -8.86 4.48
C ARG A 17 18.15 -8.46 4.74
N ILE A 18 17.50 -7.77 3.80
CA ILE A 18 16.10 -7.36 3.96
C ILE A 18 15.19 -8.56 4.14
N VAL A 19 15.32 -9.62 3.32
CA VAL A 19 14.47 -10.81 3.47
C VAL A 19 14.69 -11.50 4.81
N HIS A 20 15.94 -11.63 5.26
CA HIS A 20 16.29 -12.17 6.58
C HIS A 20 15.68 -11.35 7.71
N GLU A 21 15.82 -10.03 7.68
CA GLU A 21 15.24 -9.11 8.68
C GLU A 21 13.71 -9.23 8.73
N GLN A 22 13.06 -9.30 7.56
CA GLN A 22 11.61 -9.45 7.45
C GLN A 22 11.10 -10.79 7.97
N ILE A 23 11.84 -11.87 7.72
CA ILE A 23 11.52 -13.21 8.23
C ILE A 23 11.75 -13.25 9.76
N ALA A 24 12.88 -12.74 10.25
CA ALA A 24 13.21 -12.73 11.67
C ALA A 24 12.18 -11.91 12.48
N GLU A 25 11.78 -10.74 11.99
CA GLU A 25 10.74 -9.91 12.60
C GLU A 25 9.39 -10.66 12.66
N ALA A 26 8.99 -11.31 11.56
CA ALA A 26 7.76 -12.09 11.54
C ALA A 26 7.79 -13.28 12.52
N ILE A 27 8.89 -14.03 12.57
CA ILE A 27 9.06 -15.16 13.51
C ILE A 27 9.00 -14.66 14.95
N ALA A 28 9.73 -13.59 15.29
CA ALA A 28 9.74 -13.03 16.65
C ALA A 28 8.34 -12.56 17.09
N LEU A 29 7.58 -11.91 16.20
CA LEU A 29 6.22 -11.49 16.48
C LEU A 29 5.29 -12.69 16.74
N LEU A 30 5.36 -13.72 15.89
CA LEU A 30 4.56 -14.93 16.03
C LEU A 30 4.90 -15.71 17.31
N GLN A 31 6.18 -15.80 17.67
CA GLN A 31 6.64 -16.47 18.89
C GLN A 31 6.26 -15.72 20.17
N SER A 32 6.10 -14.40 20.12
CA SER A 32 5.80 -13.61 21.31
C SER A 32 4.45 -13.94 21.95
N GLY A 33 3.49 -14.47 21.19
CA GLY A 33 2.17 -14.90 21.69
C GLY A 33 1.25 -13.78 22.22
N ASN A 34 1.72 -12.54 22.33
CA ASN A 34 1.01 -11.46 23.04
C ASN A 34 -0.30 -11.03 22.34
N ASN A 35 -0.27 -10.84 21.02
CA ASN A 35 -1.44 -10.46 20.23
C ASN A 35 -1.36 -11.14 18.87
N VAL A 36 -2.10 -12.25 18.73
CA VAL A 36 -2.07 -13.08 17.52
C VAL A 36 -2.54 -12.29 16.30
N ASP A 37 -3.57 -11.46 16.42
CA ASP A 37 -4.09 -10.68 15.29
C ASP A 37 -3.08 -9.67 14.76
N VAL A 38 -2.40 -8.98 15.67
CA VAL A 38 -1.32 -8.04 15.33
C VAL A 38 -0.14 -8.80 14.72
N ALA A 39 0.28 -9.93 15.31
CA ALA A 39 1.38 -10.75 14.80
C ALA A 39 1.08 -11.29 13.40
N VAL A 40 -0.14 -11.76 13.15
CA VAL A 40 -0.63 -12.20 11.83
C VAL A 40 -0.64 -11.05 10.84
N HIS A 41 -1.16 -9.90 11.25
CA HIS A 41 -1.23 -8.71 10.40
C HIS A 41 0.16 -8.25 9.95
N GLU A 42 1.09 -8.15 10.88
CA GLU A 42 2.46 -7.70 10.62
C GLU A 42 3.27 -8.73 9.84
N THR A 43 3.09 -10.02 10.12
CA THR A 43 3.67 -11.11 9.30
C THR A 43 3.21 -11.00 7.85
N ARG A 44 1.92 -10.79 7.61
CA ARG A 44 1.38 -10.60 6.25
C ARG A 44 1.97 -9.37 5.57
N LYS A 45 2.22 -8.28 6.31
CA LYS A 45 2.89 -7.09 5.76
C LYS A 45 4.34 -7.37 5.43
N ALA A 46 5.06 -8.11 6.26
CA ALA A 46 6.42 -8.58 5.97
C ALA A 46 6.45 -9.43 4.69
N MET A 47 5.51 -10.37 4.52
CA MET A 47 5.46 -11.19 3.30
C MET A 47 5.13 -10.36 2.06
N LYS A 48 4.26 -9.34 2.16
CA LYS A 48 4.02 -8.38 1.05
C LYS A 48 5.27 -7.56 0.73
N ARG A 49 6.04 -7.15 1.74
CA ARG A 49 7.33 -6.47 1.61
C ARG A 49 8.33 -7.37 0.85
N VAL A 50 8.54 -8.60 1.29
CA VAL A 50 9.41 -9.58 0.61
C VAL A 50 8.99 -9.81 -0.85
N ARG A 51 7.69 -10.00 -1.11
CA ARG A 51 7.20 -10.22 -2.49
C ARG A 51 7.39 -9.01 -3.40
N ALA A 52 7.24 -7.79 -2.88
CA ALA A 52 7.56 -6.59 -3.66
C ALA A 52 9.05 -6.53 -3.99
N LEU A 53 9.93 -6.80 -3.03
CA LEU A 53 11.37 -6.90 -3.28
C LEU A 53 11.71 -7.96 -4.35
N LEU A 54 11.08 -9.15 -4.33
CA LEU A 54 11.23 -10.15 -5.38
C LEU A 54 10.75 -9.65 -6.75
N LYS A 55 9.66 -8.88 -6.79
CA LYS A 55 9.14 -8.27 -8.03
C LYS A 55 10.11 -7.23 -8.59
N LEU A 56 10.74 -6.43 -7.72
CA LEU A 56 11.80 -5.49 -8.08
C LEU A 56 13.02 -6.22 -8.64
N LEU A 57 13.43 -7.33 -8.04
CA LEU A 57 14.64 -8.06 -8.46
C LEU A 57 14.40 -9.08 -9.58
N ARG A 58 13.15 -9.21 -10.04
CA ARG A 58 12.75 -10.16 -11.09
C ARG A 58 13.68 -10.16 -12.32
N PRO A 59 14.19 -9.03 -12.85
CA PRO A 59 15.10 -9.05 -14.00
C PRO A 59 16.44 -9.75 -13.72
N GLY A 60 16.84 -9.87 -12.46
CA GLY A 60 18.06 -10.57 -12.02
C GLY A 60 17.81 -12.02 -11.61
N LEU A 61 16.57 -12.46 -11.43
CA LEU A 61 16.22 -13.82 -11.01
C LEU A 61 15.91 -14.71 -12.22
N SER A 62 16.09 -16.03 -12.06
CA SER A 62 15.54 -16.97 -13.03
C SER A 62 13.99 -16.94 -12.99
N LYS A 63 13.34 -17.25 -14.11
CA LYS A 63 11.88 -17.24 -14.21
C LYS A 63 11.26 -18.24 -13.21
N SER A 64 11.91 -19.39 -12.99
CA SER A 64 11.48 -20.44 -12.06
C SER A 64 11.65 -20.00 -10.60
N ASP A 65 12.82 -19.45 -10.23
CA ASP A 65 13.07 -18.99 -8.87
C ASP A 65 12.10 -17.87 -8.49
N TYR A 66 11.93 -16.86 -9.34
CA TYR A 66 10.96 -15.80 -9.07
C TYR A 66 9.55 -16.35 -8.83
N ARG A 67 9.06 -17.25 -9.70
CA ARG A 67 7.70 -17.81 -9.55
C ARG A 67 7.56 -18.62 -8.26
N ARG A 68 8.54 -19.48 -7.97
CA ARG A 68 8.53 -20.35 -6.80
C ARG A 68 8.53 -19.54 -5.51
N GLU A 69 9.44 -18.58 -5.40
CA GLU A 69 9.56 -17.78 -4.17
C GLU A 69 8.40 -16.81 -4.01
N ASN A 70 7.95 -16.13 -5.08
CA ASN A 70 6.76 -15.28 -5.00
C ASN A 70 5.51 -16.09 -4.61
N LYS A 71 5.39 -17.34 -5.07
CA LYS A 71 4.31 -18.25 -4.65
C LYS A 71 4.46 -18.61 -3.17
N ARG A 72 5.64 -19.08 -2.74
CA ARG A 72 5.93 -19.46 -1.36
C ARG A 72 5.53 -18.38 -0.36
N TYR A 73 6.03 -17.16 -0.51
CA TYR A 73 5.68 -16.06 0.39
C TYR A 73 4.21 -15.64 0.29
N GLY A 74 3.58 -15.88 -0.88
CA GLY A 74 2.15 -15.70 -1.04
C GLY A 74 1.34 -16.73 -0.24
N ASP A 75 1.76 -17.99 -0.25
CA ASP A 75 1.10 -19.08 0.45
C ASP A 75 1.28 -18.96 1.96
N ILE A 76 2.49 -18.64 2.45
CA ILE A 76 2.76 -18.33 3.87
C ILE A 76 1.82 -17.23 4.37
N ALA A 77 1.64 -16.15 3.57
CA ALA A 77 0.72 -15.07 3.95
C ALA A 77 -0.76 -15.51 3.96
N ARG A 78 -1.15 -16.45 3.10
CA ARG A 78 -2.53 -16.97 2.98
C ARG A 78 -2.88 -17.96 4.07
N GLU A 79 -1.92 -18.73 4.56
CA GLU A 79 -2.11 -19.69 5.65
C GLU A 79 -2.66 -19.01 6.92
N LEU A 80 -2.24 -17.78 7.15
CA LEU A 80 -2.72 -16.91 8.23
C LEU A 80 -4.03 -16.13 7.91
N SER A 81 -4.67 -16.35 6.75
CA SER A 81 -5.77 -15.49 6.25
C SER A 81 -7.17 -15.86 6.78
N THR A 82 -7.33 -17.04 7.39
CA THR A 82 -8.66 -17.66 7.62
C THR A 82 -9.56 -16.97 8.64
N LEU A 83 -9.13 -15.87 9.27
CA LEU A 83 -9.91 -15.12 10.27
C LEU A 83 -10.26 -13.69 9.86
N ARG A 84 -9.62 -13.14 8.82
CA ARG A 84 -9.58 -11.69 8.62
C ARG A 84 -10.52 -11.17 7.54
N ASP A 85 -10.81 -11.96 6.52
CA ASP A 85 -11.61 -11.48 5.39
C ASP A 85 -13.06 -11.15 5.82
N LYS A 86 -13.58 -11.89 6.81
CA LYS A 86 -14.87 -11.60 7.47
C LYS A 86 -14.85 -10.33 8.34
N ALA A 87 -13.78 -10.10 9.10
CA ALA A 87 -13.66 -8.90 9.94
C ALA A 87 -13.58 -7.62 9.09
N VAL A 88 -12.88 -7.68 7.94
CA VAL A 88 -12.84 -6.57 6.96
C VAL A 88 -14.23 -6.33 6.39
N LEU A 89 -14.93 -7.39 5.96
CA LEU A 89 -16.29 -7.28 5.46
C LEU A 89 -17.26 -6.67 6.50
N ALA A 90 -17.20 -7.13 7.75
CA ALA A 90 -18.01 -6.61 8.86
C ALA A 90 -17.77 -5.12 9.11
N LYS A 91 -16.49 -4.70 9.08
CA LYS A 91 -16.09 -3.29 9.22
C LYS A 91 -16.58 -2.44 8.05
N THR A 92 -16.45 -2.93 6.82
CA THR A 92 -16.92 -2.25 5.61
C THR A 92 -18.44 -2.08 5.64
N ALA A 93 -19.17 -3.13 6.01
CA ALA A 93 -20.62 -3.10 6.14
C ALA A 93 -21.07 -2.13 7.24
N SER A 94 -20.41 -2.14 8.41
CA SER A 94 -20.68 -1.20 9.50
C SER A 94 -20.40 0.25 9.09
N THR A 95 -19.34 0.49 8.32
CA THR A 95 -19.03 1.83 7.78
C THR A 95 -20.13 2.30 6.84
N LEU A 96 -20.60 1.45 5.92
CA LEU A 96 -21.74 1.77 5.03
C LEU A 96 -23.05 1.95 5.80
N ALA A 97 -23.26 1.24 6.91
CA ALA A 97 -24.44 1.42 7.75
C ALA A 97 -24.53 2.87 8.31
N THR A 98 -23.40 3.53 8.56
CA THR A 98 -23.36 4.94 8.99
C THR A 98 -23.73 5.93 7.87
N GLN A 99 -23.64 5.50 6.61
CA GLN A 99 -23.86 6.31 5.42
C GLN A 99 -25.21 5.99 4.74
N THR A 100 -25.97 5.04 5.28
CA THR A 100 -27.25 4.56 4.75
C THR A 100 -28.37 4.73 5.75
N ILE A 101 -29.62 4.69 5.28
CA ILE A 101 -30.83 4.85 6.11
C ILE A 101 -31.86 3.75 5.81
N GLY A 102 -32.82 3.59 6.72
CA GLY A 102 -33.94 2.67 6.54
C GLY A 102 -33.50 1.23 6.26
N LYS A 103 -34.11 0.61 5.24
CA LYS A 103 -33.88 -0.79 4.87
C LYS A 103 -32.43 -1.07 4.47
N SER A 104 -31.76 -0.13 3.79
CA SER A 104 -30.36 -0.28 3.40
C SER A 104 -29.42 -0.33 4.61
N ARG A 105 -29.71 0.46 5.64
CA ARG A 105 -28.97 0.42 6.91
C ARG A 105 -29.18 -0.91 7.63
N ALA A 106 -30.42 -1.40 7.64
CA ALA A 106 -30.73 -2.71 8.24
C ALA A 106 -29.96 -3.84 7.54
N ALA A 107 -29.94 -3.86 6.19
CA ALA A 107 -29.16 -4.83 5.43
C ALA A 107 -27.66 -4.74 5.71
N ALA A 108 -27.11 -3.52 5.83
CA ALA A 108 -25.70 -3.32 6.17
C ALA A 108 -25.34 -3.86 7.57
N LEU A 109 -26.19 -3.62 8.56
CA LEU A 109 -26.00 -4.14 9.92
C LEU A 109 -26.14 -5.66 9.96
N MET A 110 -27.08 -6.23 9.21
CA MET A 110 -27.25 -7.67 9.09
C MET A 110 -25.99 -8.33 8.52
N LEU A 111 -25.43 -7.81 7.42
CA LEU A 111 -24.16 -8.33 6.89
C LEU A 111 -23.01 -8.17 7.87
N ALA A 112 -22.95 -7.05 8.58
CA ALA A 112 -21.91 -6.83 9.59
C ALA A 112 -21.97 -7.86 10.71
N GLU A 113 -23.18 -8.15 11.20
CA GLU A 113 -23.42 -9.13 12.25
C GLU A 113 -23.16 -10.56 11.76
N ALA A 114 -23.67 -10.95 10.60
CA ALA A 114 -23.45 -12.26 10.00
C ALA A 114 -21.96 -12.53 9.72
N SER A 115 -21.23 -11.50 9.29
CA SER A 115 -19.78 -11.58 9.07
C SER A 115 -18.99 -11.60 10.38
N GLY A 116 -19.48 -10.95 11.44
CA GLY A 116 -18.85 -10.94 12.75
C GLY A 116 -19.06 -12.23 13.56
N LYS A 117 -20.19 -12.94 13.37
CA LYS A 117 -20.58 -14.14 14.11
C LYS A 117 -20.12 -15.46 13.46
N GLY A 118 -18.87 -15.54 13.00
CA GLY A 118 -18.38 -16.71 12.28
C GLY A 118 -18.60 -18.04 13.02
N VAL A 119 -19.45 -18.93 12.46
CA VAL A 119 -19.43 -20.36 12.76
C VAL A 119 -18.05 -20.90 12.41
N GLY A 120 -17.36 -21.50 13.39
CA GLY A 120 -16.03 -22.08 13.22
C GLY A 120 -14.87 -21.12 13.53
N ASP A 121 -14.97 -20.31 14.59
CA ASP A 121 -13.77 -19.71 15.17
C ASP A 121 -12.76 -20.84 15.43
N PRO A 122 -11.56 -20.77 14.82
CA PRO A 122 -10.53 -21.77 15.01
C PRO A 122 -10.24 -21.85 16.50
N THR A 123 -10.16 -23.09 17.00
CA THR A 123 -9.81 -23.32 18.38
C THR A 123 -8.43 -22.71 18.67
N GLN A 124 -8.12 -22.43 19.92
CA GLN A 124 -6.77 -21.99 20.28
C GLN A 124 -5.69 -22.98 19.79
N SER A 125 -6.01 -24.27 19.75
CA SER A 125 -5.16 -25.32 19.18
C SER A 125 -4.93 -25.13 17.67
N ASP A 126 -5.98 -24.86 16.90
CA ASP A 126 -5.87 -24.63 15.45
C ASP A 126 -5.04 -23.38 15.14
N VAL A 127 -5.21 -22.32 15.95
CA VAL A 127 -4.43 -21.10 15.84
C VAL A 127 -2.96 -21.36 16.15
N ALA A 128 -2.68 -22.07 17.24
CA ALA A 128 -1.31 -22.43 17.64
C ALA A 128 -0.61 -23.29 16.57
N GLU A 129 -1.32 -24.28 16.01
CA GLU A 129 -0.79 -25.14 14.94
C GLU A 129 -0.46 -24.33 13.67
N ARG A 130 -1.37 -23.44 13.23
CA ARG A 130 -1.14 -22.55 12.08
C ARG A 130 0.06 -21.63 12.29
N VAL A 131 0.21 -21.09 13.50
CA VAL A 131 1.36 -20.26 13.87
C VAL A 131 2.65 -21.08 13.81
N ALA A 132 2.67 -22.29 14.38
CA ALA A 132 3.83 -23.18 14.34
C ALA A 132 4.22 -23.57 12.90
N ASN A 133 3.24 -23.95 12.08
CA ASN A 133 3.45 -24.28 10.66
C ASN A 133 4.00 -23.09 9.86
N THR A 134 3.47 -21.89 10.14
CA THR A 134 3.95 -20.64 9.54
C THR A 134 5.39 -20.34 9.92
N ILE A 135 5.76 -20.47 11.21
CA ILE A 135 7.14 -20.30 11.68
C ILE A 135 8.08 -21.27 10.94
N ALA A 136 7.72 -22.56 10.90
CA ALA A 136 8.53 -23.56 10.21
C ALA A 136 8.65 -23.26 8.69
N ALA A 137 7.60 -22.73 8.06
CA ALA A 137 7.63 -22.32 6.66
C ALA A 137 8.53 -21.09 6.42
N LEU A 138 8.53 -20.13 7.35
CA LEU A 138 9.40 -18.96 7.33
C LEU A 138 10.88 -19.34 7.50
N GLU A 139 11.19 -20.27 8.39
CA GLU A 139 12.54 -20.80 8.57
C GLU A 139 13.05 -21.50 7.31
N ARG A 140 12.24 -22.38 6.70
CA ARG A 140 12.58 -23.00 5.40
C ARG A 140 12.77 -21.97 4.29
N ALA A 141 11.97 -20.90 4.28
CA ALA A 141 12.11 -19.83 3.30
C ALA A 141 13.43 -19.08 3.47
N ARG A 142 13.86 -18.85 4.72
CA ARG A 142 15.14 -18.23 5.09
C ARG A 142 16.32 -18.99 4.48
N ASP A 143 16.37 -20.31 4.64
CA ASP A 143 17.50 -21.12 4.18
C ASP A 143 17.61 -21.18 2.63
N VAL A 144 16.48 -21.03 1.94
CA VAL A 144 16.45 -21.04 0.48
C VAL A 144 16.92 -19.71 -0.11
N VAL A 145 16.62 -18.59 0.56
CA VAL A 145 17.03 -17.24 0.14
C VAL A 145 18.54 -17.13 -0.02
N ASP A 146 19.30 -17.79 0.84
CA ASP A 146 20.77 -17.80 0.77
C ASP A 146 21.30 -18.49 -0.49
N LYS A 147 20.54 -19.46 -1.02
CA LYS A 147 20.90 -20.25 -2.20
C LYS A 147 20.49 -19.57 -3.52
N LEU A 148 19.65 -18.53 -3.48
CA LEU A 148 19.22 -17.83 -4.70
C LEU A 148 20.36 -17.02 -5.30
N LYS A 149 20.51 -17.14 -6.63
CA LYS A 149 21.52 -16.43 -7.43
C LYS A 149 20.87 -15.30 -8.21
N LEU A 150 21.39 -14.08 -8.06
CA LEU A 150 21.07 -12.96 -8.95
C LEU A 150 22.10 -12.88 -10.07
N LYS A 151 21.62 -12.77 -11.31
CA LYS A 151 22.45 -12.68 -12.52
C LYS A 151 23.35 -11.45 -12.57
N SER A 152 23.04 -10.40 -11.82
CA SER A 152 23.87 -9.20 -11.70
C SER A 152 23.81 -8.65 -10.28
N LYS A 153 24.95 -8.11 -9.83
CA LYS A 153 25.13 -7.46 -8.53
C LYS A 153 24.95 -5.94 -8.58
N SER A 154 24.74 -5.37 -9.77
CA SER A 154 24.66 -3.92 -9.99
C SER A 154 23.24 -3.37 -9.81
N PHE A 155 23.15 -2.06 -9.61
CA PHE A 155 21.88 -1.32 -9.56
C PHE A 155 21.03 -1.48 -10.82
N ALA A 156 21.63 -1.88 -11.96
CA ALA A 156 20.92 -2.15 -13.21
C ALA A 156 19.77 -3.18 -13.08
N VAL A 157 19.83 -4.10 -12.10
CA VAL A 157 18.70 -5.01 -11.81
C VAL A 157 17.54 -4.25 -11.18
N VAL A 158 17.83 -3.41 -10.18
CA VAL A 158 16.85 -2.56 -9.50
C VAL A 158 16.21 -1.58 -10.48
N ARG A 159 17.02 -0.91 -11.30
CA ARG A 159 16.57 -0.04 -12.40
C ARG A 159 15.54 -0.72 -13.30
N ARG A 160 15.90 -1.85 -13.93
CA ARG A 160 15.00 -2.58 -14.84
C ARG A 160 13.73 -3.07 -14.13
N GLY A 161 13.86 -3.45 -12.87
CA GLY A 161 12.73 -3.90 -12.05
C GLY A 161 11.76 -2.78 -11.74
N LEU A 162 12.31 -1.62 -11.39
CA LEU A 162 11.55 -0.43 -11.08
C LEU A 162 10.80 0.06 -12.32
N GLU A 163 11.48 0.11 -13.47
CA GLU A 163 10.89 0.52 -14.76
C GLU A 163 9.71 -0.38 -15.11
N ARG A 164 9.91 -1.70 -15.04
CA ARG A 164 8.84 -2.67 -15.26
C ARG A 164 7.68 -2.50 -14.27
N SER A 165 7.96 -2.23 -13.01
CA SER A 165 6.92 -2.10 -11.98
C SER A 165 6.10 -0.81 -12.12
N TYR A 166 6.76 0.27 -12.55
CA TYR A 166 6.15 1.56 -12.81
C TYR A 166 5.24 1.47 -14.04
N ASP A 167 5.77 0.91 -15.14
CA ASP A 167 5.04 0.70 -16.38
C ASP A 167 3.81 -0.22 -16.19
N ALA A 168 3.94 -1.24 -15.32
CA ALA A 168 2.79 -2.04 -14.91
C ALA A 168 1.72 -1.21 -14.16
N GLY A 169 2.14 -0.23 -13.35
CA GLY A 169 1.22 0.69 -12.68
C GLY A 169 0.45 1.57 -13.67
N VAL A 170 1.14 2.12 -14.67
CA VAL A 170 0.54 2.87 -15.79
C VAL A 170 -0.45 2.00 -16.56
N THR A 171 0.00 0.84 -17.05
CA THR A 171 -0.81 -0.07 -17.86
C THR A 171 -2.05 -0.56 -17.13
N CYS A 172 -1.93 -0.87 -15.83
CA CYS A 172 -3.08 -1.28 -15.02
C CYS A 172 -4.06 -0.12 -14.79
N MET A 173 -3.57 1.11 -14.61
CA MET A 173 -4.43 2.29 -14.52
C MET A 173 -5.23 2.49 -15.80
N ASP A 174 -4.56 2.49 -16.95
CA ASP A 174 -5.20 2.69 -18.26
C ASP A 174 -6.27 1.62 -18.51
N ARG A 175 -5.98 0.37 -18.15
CA ARG A 175 -6.94 -0.72 -18.27
C ARG A 175 -8.14 -0.56 -17.33
N ALA A 176 -7.90 -0.26 -16.06
CA ALA A 176 -8.95 -0.07 -15.06
C ALA A 176 -9.93 1.03 -15.46
N TYR A 177 -9.45 2.17 -15.97
CA TYR A 177 -10.32 3.25 -16.45
C TYR A 177 -10.84 3.06 -17.87
N GLY A 178 -10.18 2.23 -18.69
CA GLY A 178 -10.64 1.90 -20.03
C GLY A 178 -11.80 0.90 -20.03
N ARG A 179 -11.81 -0.05 -19.09
CA ARG A 179 -12.84 -1.10 -18.98
C ARG A 179 -13.85 -0.85 -17.86
N GLY A 180 -13.40 -0.32 -16.72
CA GLY A 180 -14.27 -0.05 -15.57
C GLY A 180 -14.59 -1.27 -14.70
N GLU A 181 -13.90 -2.40 -14.91
CA GLU A 181 -14.16 -3.68 -14.22
C GLU A 181 -13.43 -3.78 -12.87
N ASP A 182 -14.06 -4.38 -11.87
CA ASP A 182 -13.50 -4.53 -10.51
C ASP A 182 -12.17 -5.28 -10.49
N GLU A 183 -12.01 -6.32 -11.32
CA GLU A 183 -10.76 -7.10 -11.40
C GLU A 183 -9.60 -6.26 -11.96
N ASP A 184 -9.86 -5.30 -12.86
CA ASP A 184 -8.81 -4.41 -13.36
C ASP A 184 -8.37 -3.41 -12.28
N PHE A 185 -9.29 -2.89 -11.46
CA PHE A 185 -8.95 -2.09 -10.28
C PHE A 185 -8.19 -2.91 -9.23
N HIS A 186 -8.51 -4.20 -9.08
CA HIS A 186 -7.79 -5.12 -8.22
C HIS A 186 -6.35 -5.39 -8.73
N GLU A 187 -6.13 -5.55 -10.02
CA GLU A 187 -4.79 -5.65 -10.60
C GLU A 187 -4.01 -4.33 -10.44
N TRP A 188 -4.67 -3.18 -10.63
CA TRP A 188 -4.04 -1.88 -10.39
C TRP A 188 -3.63 -1.69 -8.93
N ARG A 189 -4.46 -2.14 -7.99
CA ARG A 189 -4.11 -2.21 -6.56
C ARG A 189 -2.82 -2.99 -6.32
N LYS A 190 -2.67 -4.18 -6.91
CA LYS A 190 -1.45 -4.99 -6.78
C LYS A 190 -0.23 -4.25 -7.34
N ALA A 191 -0.39 -3.48 -8.42
CA ALA A 191 0.67 -2.67 -9.01
C ALA A 191 1.07 -1.48 -8.11
N VAL A 192 0.11 -0.70 -7.62
CA VAL A 192 0.34 0.44 -6.71
C VAL A 192 0.98 -0.02 -5.40
N GLN A 193 0.53 -1.14 -4.83
CA GLN A 193 1.13 -1.72 -3.63
C GLN A 193 2.60 -2.11 -3.80
N ALA A 194 2.98 -2.59 -5.00
CA ALA A 194 4.36 -2.87 -5.32
C ALA A 194 5.17 -1.58 -5.47
N HIS A 195 4.64 -0.59 -6.21
CA HIS A 195 5.29 0.70 -6.40
C HIS A 195 5.54 1.41 -5.07
N TRP A 196 4.56 1.49 -4.17
CA TRP A 196 4.72 2.05 -2.83
C TRP A 196 5.88 1.41 -2.08
N ARG A 197 5.94 0.07 -2.06
CA ARG A 197 7.03 -0.68 -1.42
C ARG A 197 8.38 -0.45 -2.10
N HIS A 198 8.41 -0.31 -3.43
CA HIS A 198 9.65 0.00 -4.14
C HIS A 198 10.15 1.41 -3.79
N MET A 199 9.26 2.39 -3.66
CA MET A 199 9.63 3.74 -3.23
C MET A 199 10.19 3.75 -1.81
N ALA A 200 9.59 2.98 -0.89
CA ALA A 200 10.13 2.79 0.44
C ALA A 200 11.53 2.12 0.41
N LEU A 201 11.76 1.13 -0.47
CA LEU A 201 13.05 0.45 -0.59
C LEU A 201 14.19 1.39 -1.01
N ILE A 202 13.92 2.29 -1.95
CA ILE A 202 14.94 3.16 -2.56
C ILE A 202 15.06 4.52 -1.87
N SER A 203 14.21 4.83 -0.90
CA SER A 203 14.08 6.18 -0.34
C SER A 203 15.37 6.72 0.27
N ARG A 204 16.30 5.85 0.68
CA ARG A 204 17.60 6.25 1.22
C ARG A 204 18.45 7.09 0.28
N ALA A 205 18.26 6.99 -1.03
CA ALA A 205 18.98 7.82 -1.99
C ALA A 205 18.64 9.32 -1.86
N TRP A 206 17.40 9.64 -1.47
CA TRP A 206 16.98 11.01 -1.18
C TRP A 206 15.64 11.00 -0.43
N PRO A 207 15.66 10.87 0.91
CA PRO A 207 14.45 10.65 1.70
C PRO A 207 13.38 11.74 1.51
N GLU A 208 13.80 13.00 1.50
CA GLU A 208 12.93 14.17 1.36
C GLU A 208 12.23 14.17 0.00
N HIS A 209 12.95 13.83 -1.07
CA HIS A 209 12.38 13.75 -2.42
C HIS A 209 11.37 12.60 -2.55
N PHE A 210 11.66 11.43 -1.98
CA PHE A 210 10.77 10.27 -2.08
C PHE A 210 9.59 10.30 -1.12
N ALA A 211 9.64 11.09 -0.03
CA ALA A 211 8.60 11.13 0.99
C ALA A 211 7.20 11.40 0.41
N ALA A 212 7.06 12.43 -0.43
CA ALA A 212 5.78 12.78 -1.03
C ALA A 212 5.23 11.65 -1.94
N ARG A 213 6.11 11.00 -2.71
CA ARG A 213 5.74 9.90 -3.60
C ARG A 213 5.36 8.63 -2.82
N VAL A 214 6.06 8.33 -1.72
CA VAL A 214 5.72 7.23 -0.80
C VAL A 214 4.35 7.48 -0.17
N ALA A 215 4.10 8.70 0.32
CA ALA A 215 2.82 9.08 0.93
C ALA A 215 1.66 8.94 -0.06
N LEU A 216 1.80 9.48 -1.28
CA LEU A 216 0.79 9.38 -2.33
C LEU A 216 0.50 7.91 -2.71
N ALA A 217 1.54 7.10 -2.91
CA ALA A 217 1.38 5.69 -3.26
C ALA A 217 0.75 4.87 -2.12
N LYS A 218 1.03 5.22 -0.86
CA LYS A 218 0.39 4.62 0.32
C LYS A 218 -1.10 4.95 0.36
N GLU A 219 -1.44 6.22 0.24
CA GLU A 219 -2.83 6.70 0.23
C GLU A 219 -3.64 6.02 -0.90
N MET A 220 -3.08 5.97 -2.12
CA MET A 220 -3.72 5.25 -3.23
C MET A 220 -3.89 3.75 -2.92
N SER A 221 -2.91 3.11 -2.28
CA SER A 221 -3.02 1.70 -1.88
C SER A 221 -4.14 1.46 -0.86
N GLU A 222 -4.39 2.42 0.04
CA GLU A 222 -5.45 2.36 1.05
C GLU A 222 -6.83 2.58 0.41
N LEU A 223 -6.94 3.56 -0.48
CA LEU A 223 -8.15 3.81 -1.28
C LEU A 223 -8.52 2.61 -2.17
N LEU A 224 -7.56 2.06 -2.91
CA LEU A 224 -7.76 0.83 -3.69
C LEU A 224 -8.08 -0.38 -2.79
N GLY A 225 -7.57 -0.40 -1.55
CA GLY A 225 -8.00 -1.37 -0.53
C GLY A 225 -9.49 -1.25 -0.24
N THR A 226 -9.96 -0.05 0.05
CA THR A 226 -11.37 0.21 0.34
C THR A 226 -12.26 -0.10 -0.86
N ASP A 227 -11.83 0.23 -2.09
CA ASP A 227 -12.56 -0.11 -3.32
C ASP A 227 -12.77 -1.63 -3.48
N HIS A 228 -11.72 -2.42 -3.19
CA HIS A 228 -11.78 -3.87 -3.23
C HIS A 228 -12.64 -4.45 -2.09
N ASP A 229 -12.55 -3.89 -0.88
CA ASP A 229 -13.39 -4.33 0.25
C ASP A 229 -14.89 -4.06 -0.04
N LEU A 230 -15.22 -3.00 -0.79
CA LEU A 230 -16.57 -2.72 -1.27
C LEU A 230 -17.02 -3.71 -2.35
N TYR A 231 -16.13 -4.12 -3.27
CA TYR A 231 -16.44 -5.16 -4.26
C TYR A 231 -16.82 -6.48 -3.58
N VAL A 232 -16.03 -6.93 -2.59
CA VAL A 232 -16.35 -8.15 -1.82
C VAL A 232 -17.68 -8.02 -1.07
N LEU A 233 -17.99 -6.83 -0.54
CA LEU A 233 -19.29 -6.56 0.09
C LEU A 233 -20.44 -6.64 -0.90
N ILE A 234 -20.27 -6.11 -2.12
CA ILE A 234 -21.26 -6.18 -3.18
C ILE A 234 -21.52 -7.65 -3.57
N GLU A 235 -20.46 -8.44 -3.80
CA GLU A 235 -20.61 -9.87 -4.11
C GLU A 235 -21.34 -10.64 -2.99
N THR A 236 -21.03 -10.32 -1.73
CA THR A 236 -21.69 -10.95 -0.58
C THR A 236 -23.17 -10.56 -0.52
N ALA A 237 -23.48 -9.27 -0.73
CA ALA A 237 -24.84 -8.75 -0.74
C ALA A 237 -25.67 -9.32 -1.90
N GLU A 238 -25.07 -9.48 -3.09
CA GLU A 238 -25.71 -10.06 -4.28
C GLU A 238 -25.96 -11.57 -4.11
N SER A 239 -25.15 -12.26 -3.29
CA SER A 239 -25.30 -13.70 -3.00
C SER A 239 -26.23 -13.99 -1.81
N HIS A 240 -26.71 -12.97 -1.11
CA HIS A 240 -27.56 -13.14 0.07
C HIS A 240 -29.00 -13.44 -0.36
N ASP A 241 -29.55 -14.57 0.11
CA ASP A 241 -30.90 -15.01 -0.20
C ASP A 241 -31.92 -14.18 0.60
N ALA A 242 -32.32 -13.03 0.05
CA ALA A 242 -33.29 -12.12 0.62
C ALA A 242 -34.57 -12.04 -0.22
N SER A 243 -35.70 -11.80 0.44
CA SER A 243 -36.99 -11.64 -0.23
C SER A 243 -37.76 -10.39 0.25
N GLY A 244 -38.69 -9.92 -0.58
CA GLY A 244 -39.60 -8.83 -0.25
C GLY A 244 -38.89 -7.54 0.21
N ALA A 245 -39.20 -7.10 1.43
CA ALA A 245 -38.63 -5.86 1.97
C ALA A 245 -37.13 -5.94 2.27
N GLU A 246 -36.60 -7.13 2.52
CA GLU A 246 -35.18 -7.37 2.77
C GLU A 246 -34.37 -7.20 1.49
N ALA A 247 -34.83 -7.78 0.37
CA ALA A 247 -34.21 -7.63 -0.95
C ALA A 247 -34.06 -6.16 -1.34
N ALA A 248 -35.09 -5.34 -1.11
CA ALA A 248 -35.03 -3.90 -1.36
C ALA A 248 -33.98 -3.18 -0.48
N GLY A 249 -33.68 -3.70 0.71
CA GLY A 249 -32.61 -3.23 1.57
C GLY A 249 -31.22 -3.55 1.01
N PHE A 250 -31.00 -4.80 0.58
CA PHE A 250 -29.76 -5.23 -0.07
C PHE A 250 -29.48 -4.47 -1.37
N ASP A 251 -30.50 -4.28 -2.22
CA ASP A 251 -30.41 -3.44 -3.41
C ASP A 251 -29.95 -2.01 -3.09
N GLY A 252 -30.49 -1.44 -2.01
CA GLY A 252 -30.13 -0.12 -1.53
C GLY A 252 -28.69 -0.05 -0.99
N LEU A 253 -28.24 -1.11 -0.31
CA LEU A 253 -26.86 -1.25 0.15
C LEU A 253 -25.89 -1.36 -1.03
N ILE A 254 -26.20 -2.21 -2.02
CA ILE A 254 -25.39 -2.38 -3.23
C ILE A 254 -25.25 -1.05 -3.98
N ARG A 255 -26.34 -0.29 -4.14
CA ARG A 255 -26.28 1.05 -4.74
C ARG A 255 -25.38 2.00 -3.95
N ALA A 256 -25.45 1.99 -2.63
CA ALA A 256 -24.59 2.82 -1.78
C ALA A 256 -23.11 2.42 -1.90
N ALA A 257 -22.81 1.11 -1.92
CA ALA A 257 -21.46 0.59 -2.11
C ALA A 257 -20.89 0.98 -3.48
N LYS A 258 -21.65 0.81 -4.57
CA LYS A 258 -21.26 1.22 -5.94
C LYS A 258 -21.06 2.74 -6.04
N ALA A 259 -21.90 3.54 -5.39
CA ALA A 259 -21.70 4.99 -5.33
C ALA A 259 -20.39 5.37 -4.61
N ARG A 260 -20.07 4.68 -3.51
CA ARG A 260 -18.80 4.88 -2.80
C ARG A 260 -17.58 4.43 -3.60
N GLN A 261 -17.64 3.29 -4.30
CA GLN A 261 -16.60 2.87 -5.24
C GLN A 261 -16.36 3.94 -6.30
N ASN A 262 -17.41 4.46 -6.93
CA ASN A 262 -17.29 5.51 -7.95
C ASN A 262 -16.62 6.79 -7.42
N GLN A 263 -16.93 7.20 -6.18
CA GLN A 263 -16.26 8.33 -5.54
C GLN A 263 -14.75 8.06 -5.34
N ILE A 264 -14.41 6.89 -4.78
CA ILE A 264 -13.01 6.48 -4.57
C ILE A 264 -12.26 6.40 -5.90
N ARG A 265 -12.87 5.82 -6.93
CA ARG A 265 -12.29 5.72 -8.29
C ARG A 265 -12.10 7.09 -8.94
N GLY A 266 -12.98 8.06 -8.67
CA GLY A 266 -12.78 9.45 -9.11
C GLY A 266 -11.53 10.08 -8.48
N GLU A 267 -11.37 9.92 -7.17
CA GLU A 267 -10.19 10.41 -6.43
C GLU A 267 -8.89 9.71 -6.88
N LEU A 268 -8.93 8.39 -7.01
CA LEU A 268 -7.81 7.57 -7.49
C LEU A 268 -7.38 7.99 -8.89
N LYS A 269 -8.28 8.47 -9.75
CA LYS A 269 -7.94 8.88 -11.11
C LYS A 269 -6.99 10.07 -11.09
N LEU A 270 -7.29 11.06 -10.24
CA LEU A 270 -6.48 12.26 -10.08
C LEU A 270 -5.12 11.91 -9.46
N LYS A 271 -5.12 11.12 -8.38
CA LYS A 271 -3.88 10.67 -7.71
C LYS A 271 -3.01 9.81 -8.63
N GLY A 272 -3.63 8.93 -9.41
CA GLY A 272 -2.97 8.10 -10.41
C GLY A 272 -2.32 8.93 -11.51
N ALA A 273 -3.02 9.93 -12.03
CA ALA A 273 -2.46 10.86 -13.01
C ALA A 273 -1.23 11.60 -12.46
N THR A 274 -1.23 11.98 -11.19
CA THR A 274 -0.06 12.57 -10.53
C THR A 274 1.08 11.56 -10.33
N LEU A 275 0.80 10.37 -9.79
CA LEU A 275 1.81 9.37 -9.46
C LEU A 275 2.50 8.83 -10.73
N PHE A 276 1.72 8.63 -11.79
CA PHE A 276 2.12 8.02 -13.06
C PHE A 276 2.33 9.04 -14.20
N ALA A 277 2.51 10.33 -13.87
CA ALA A 277 2.65 11.42 -14.85
C ALA A 277 3.89 11.31 -15.76
N GLU A 278 4.92 10.57 -15.34
CA GLU A 278 6.21 10.53 -16.02
C GLU A 278 6.33 9.27 -16.86
N ASN A 279 7.07 9.33 -17.97
CA ASN A 279 7.46 8.10 -18.65
C ASN A 279 8.35 7.23 -17.74
N ALA A 280 8.12 5.92 -17.72
CA ALA A 280 8.82 4.97 -16.85
C ALA A 280 10.35 5.07 -16.96
N SER A 281 10.89 5.20 -18.19
CA SER A 281 12.33 5.26 -18.40
C SER A 281 12.95 6.54 -17.86
N ARG A 282 12.24 7.67 -18.00
CA ARG A 282 12.66 8.98 -17.45
C ARG A 282 12.63 8.96 -15.92
N PHE A 283 11.55 8.45 -15.34
CA PHE A 283 11.40 8.30 -13.90
C PHE A 283 12.56 7.50 -13.33
N VAL A 284 12.86 6.33 -13.89
CA VAL A 284 13.91 5.47 -13.37
C VAL A 284 15.31 6.03 -13.61
N LYS A 285 15.57 6.68 -14.75
CA LYS A 285 16.85 7.39 -14.98
C LYS A 285 17.10 8.45 -13.91
N ARG A 286 16.05 9.16 -13.48
CA ARG A 286 16.16 10.14 -12.40
C ARG A 286 16.44 9.49 -11.04
N VAL A 287 15.75 8.39 -10.74
CA VAL A 287 15.99 7.58 -9.53
C VAL A 287 17.44 7.08 -9.48
N GLU A 288 17.96 6.58 -10.60
CA GLU A 288 19.35 6.13 -10.72
C GLU A 288 20.34 7.27 -10.47
N ALA A 289 20.09 8.46 -11.03
CA ALA A 289 20.93 9.63 -10.78
C ALA A 289 20.96 10.04 -9.29
N TYR A 290 19.83 9.97 -8.58
CA TYR A 290 19.79 10.21 -7.12
C TYR A 290 20.61 9.16 -6.37
N TRP A 291 20.47 7.90 -6.76
CA TRP A 291 21.21 6.79 -6.16
C TRP A 291 22.72 6.96 -6.32
N GLU A 292 23.19 7.28 -7.53
CA GLU A 292 24.61 7.51 -7.82
C GLU A 292 25.16 8.76 -7.13
N ALA A 293 24.40 9.86 -7.11
CA ALA A 293 24.80 11.09 -6.43
C ALA A 293 25.03 10.88 -4.93
N GLU A 294 24.14 10.15 -4.26
CA GLU A 294 24.24 9.87 -2.83
C GLU A 294 25.40 8.90 -2.51
N ILE A 295 25.64 7.88 -3.34
CA ILE A 295 26.84 7.03 -3.22
C ILE A 295 28.11 7.88 -3.31
N ASN A 296 28.18 8.78 -4.30
CA ASN A 296 29.34 9.66 -4.48
C ASN A 296 29.51 10.63 -3.29
N ALA A 297 28.43 11.19 -2.76
CA ALA A 297 28.45 12.07 -1.61
C ALA A 297 29.00 11.35 -0.36
N ARG A 298 28.55 10.12 -0.09
CA ARG A 298 29.05 9.30 1.02
C ARG A 298 30.51 8.91 0.87
N ALA A 299 30.94 8.55 -0.34
CA ALA A 299 32.34 8.26 -0.61
C ALA A 299 33.24 9.47 -0.33
N LEU A 300 32.80 10.69 -0.67
CA LEU A 300 33.50 11.94 -0.35
C LEU A 300 33.52 12.22 1.16
N GLN A 301 32.40 12.06 1.86
CA GLN A 301 32.32 12.23 3.31
C GLN A 301 33.23 11.23 4.04
N GLY A 302 33.20 9.95 3.67
CA GLY A 302 34.08 8.92 4.23
C GLY A 302 35.57 9.21 4.01
N ARG A 303 35.94 9.75 2.84
CA ARG A 303 37.31 10.22 2.56
C ARG A 303 37.70 11.42 3.43
N ARG A 304 36.79 12.38 3.63
CA ARG A 304 37.02 13.53 4.54
C ARG A 304 37.23 13.06 5.98
N SER A 305 36.39 12.17 6.49
CA SER A 305 36.52 11.63 7.85
C SER A 305 37.84 10.85 8.07
N ARG A 306 38.28 10.05 7.09
CA ARG A 306 39.59 9.36 7.16
C ARG A 306 40.78 10.33 7.12
N LYS A 307 40.72 11.39 6.30
CA LYS A 307 41.78 12.42 6.27
C LYS A 307 41.87 13.20 7.58
N VAL A 308 40.73 13.48 8.23
CA VAL A 308 40.71 14.11 9.56
C VAL A 308 41.30 13.16 10.61
N SER A 309 40.95 11.87 10.59
CA SER A 309 41.51 10.87 11.53
C SER A 309 43.00 10.60 11.32
N ALA A 310 43.50 10.64 10.08
CA ALA A 310 44.93 10.47 9.78
C ALA A 310 45.76 11.74 10.01
N GLY A 311 45.11 12.91 10.12
CA GLY A 311 45.74 14.21 10.37
C GLY A 311 45.69 14.66 11.83
N GLN A 312 45.19 13.84 12.77
CA GLN A 312 45.33 14.14 14.19
C GLN A 312 46.72 13.71 14.67
N PRO A 313 47.59 14.65 15.10
CA PRO A 313 48.83 14.27 15.77
C PRO A 313 48.47 13.56 17.08
N GLU A 314 49.24 12.51 17.42
CA GLU A 314 49.16 11.88 18.74
C GLU A 314 49.16 12.95 19.84
N ALA A 315 48.25 12.81 20.81
CA ALA A 315 48.12 13.71 21.94
C ALA A 315 49.36 13.61 22.86
N GLY A 316 50.44 14.28 22.45
CA GLY A 316 51.65 14.50 23.22
C GLY A 316 51.89 16.00 23.41
N LYS A 317 51.51 16.49 24.59
CA LYS A 317 51.81 17.81 25.19
C LYS A 317 50.96 19.02 24.72
N ARG A 318 50.09 19.45 25.64
CA ARG A 318 49.43 20.77 25.64
C ARG A 318 50.47 21.91 25.78
N PRO A 319 50.30 23.03 25.07
CA PRO A 319 50.73 24.34 25.56
C PRO A 319 49.54 25.19 26.02
N LYS A 320 49.84 26.12 26.95
CA LYS A 320 48.91 26.96 27.71
C LYS A 320 48.37 28.14 26.89
N LYS A 321 47.10 28.50 27.20
CA LYS A 321 46.42 29.81 27.14
C LYS A 321 46.77 30.78 26.00
N ILE A 322 45.76 31.13 25.20
CA ILE A 322 45.40 32.54 24.89
C ILE A 322 43.87 32.66 24.89
N ALA A 323 43.35 33.69 25.57
CA ALA A 323 41.95 34.07 25.62
C ALA A 323 41.76 35.41 24.91
N SER A 324 40.79 35.50 24.00
CA SER A 324 39.99 36.69 23.59
C SER A 324 39.20 36.31 22.32
N ARG A 325 37.87 36.14 22.35
CA ARG A 325 36.74 37.10 22.36
C ARG A 325 36.37 37.63 20.96
N VAL A 326 35.04 37.59 20.69
CA VAL A 326 34.25 38.29 19.66
C VAL A 326 34.11 37.47 18.34
N LEU A 327 32.93 37.17 17.76
CA LEU A 327 31.65 37.90 17.63
C LEU A 327 30.46 36.92 17.50
N GLU A 328 29.36 37.25 18.17
CA GLU A 328 28.02 36.71 17.94
C GLU A 328 27.47 37.22 16.60
N ILE A 329 26.87 36.34 15.78
CA ILE A 329 25.74 36.72 14.94
C ILE A 329 24.66 35.65 15.11
N ASN A 330 23.58 36.07 15.74
CA ASN A 330 22.31 35.36 15.82
C ASN A 330 21.69 35.20 14.42
N GLY A 331 21.14 34.01 14.19
CA GLY A 331 20.27 33.69 13.06
C GLY A 331 19.33 32.55 13.47
N SER A 332 18.51 32.82 14.48
CA SER A 332 17.40 31.98 14.92
C SER A 332 16.35 31.83 13.82
N GLY A 333 15.84 30.61 13.63
CA GLY A 333 14.49 30.40 13.11
C GLY A 333 14.38 29.44 11.93
N VAL A 334 14.48 28.12 12.18
CA VAL A 334 13.60 27.16 11.50
C VAL A 334 13.14 26.15 12.54
N ASP A 335 11.83 26.20 12.76
CA ASP A 335 11.00 25.44 13.67
C ASP A 335 11.37 23.95 13.84
N ASP A 336 11.29 23.52 15.10
CA ASP A 336 11.24 22.15 15.61
C ASP A 336 9.95 21.38 15.17
N ARG A 337 9.48 21.60 13.94
CA ARG A 337 8.29 20.93 13.36
C ARG A 337 8.58 19.81 12.37
N TYR A 338 9.84 19.43 12.18
CA TYR A 338 10.24 18.39 11.19
C TYR A 338 11.10 17.24 11.74
N LYS A 339 11.28 17.14 13.06
CA LYS A 339 12.09 16.07 13.67
C LYS A 339 11.31 14.81 14.10
N SER A 340 9.97 14.78 14.07
CA SER A 340 9.22 13.58 14.50
C SER A 340 8.79 12.63 13.37
N ALA A 341 9.08 12.95 12.10
CA ALA A 341 8.62 12.14 10.96
C ALA A 341 9.58 11.01 10.54
N LEU A 342 10.78 10.91 11.12
CA LEU A 342 11.83 10.00 10.65
C LEU A 342 12.29 8.95 11.67
N ASP A 343 11.87 9.04 12.94
CA ASP A 343 12.36 8.14 14.00
C ASP A 343 11.34 7.12 14.52
N HIS A 344 10.20 6.94 13.84
CA HIS A 344 9.27 5.87 14.21
C HIS A 344 9.08 4.90 13.03
N PRO A 345 9.26 3.57 13.24
CA PRO A 345 8.80 2.60 12.27
C PRO A 345 7.29 2.83 12.06
N PRO A 346 6.80 2.93 10.82
CA PRO A 346 5.36 2.95 10.62
C PRO A 346 4.87 1.58 11.09
N ASP A 347 4.05 1.57 12.14
CA ASP A 347 3.30 0.44 12.71
C ASP A 347 3.62 0.17 14.20
N ARG A 348 3.11 1.05 15.06
CA ARG A 348 2.66 0.70 16.42
C ARG A 348 1.27 1.27 16.61
N ILE A 349 0.27 0.40 16.65
CA ILE A 349 -1.10 0.75 17.04
C ILE A 349 -1.12 0.68 18.57
N GLY A 350 -1.33 1.81 19.22
CA GLY A 350 -1.71 1.90 20.63
C GLY A 350 -3.11 2.50 20.69
N GLU A 351 -4.04 1.76 21.30
CA GLU A 351 -5.33 2.27 21.74
C GLU A 351 -5.12 3.32 22.84
N ASP A 352 -5.82 4.45 22.76
CA ASP A 352 -6.61 4.99 23.86
C ASP A 352 -7.33 6.28 23.42
N THR A 353 -8.64 6.28 23.62
CA THR A 353 -9.50 7.47 23.56
C THR A 353 -9.66 8.00 24.99
N PRO A 354 -9.84 9.32 25.18
CA PRO A 354 -11.11 9.69 25.81
C PRO A 354 -11.82 10.89 25.16
N GLN A 355 -13.14 10.82 25.33
CA GLN A 355 -14.21 11.73 24.90
C GLN A 355 -13.98 13.21 25.28
N ALA A 356 -14.44 14.12 24.42
CA ALA A 356 -14.94 15.42 24.86
C ALA A 356 -16.03 15.96 23.92
N SER A 357 -17.20 16.17 24.52
CA SER A 357 -18.43 16.74 23.97
C SER A 357 -18.28 18.22 23.60
N ALA A 358 -18.91 18.65 22.51
CA ALA A 358 -19.34 20.04 22.35
C ALA A 358 -20.61 20.15 21.49
N LYS A 359 -21.70 20.53 22.15
CA LYS A 359 -22.92 21.13 21.59
C LYS A 359 -22.55 22.33 20.72
N VAL A 360 -23.38 22.65 19.71
CA VAL A 360 -24.08 23.96 19.59
C VAL A 360 -24.92 24.08 18.30
N LYS A 361 -26.22 24.35 18.56
CA LYS A 361 -27.22 25.19 17.89
C LYS A 361 -27.67 24.93 16.45
N ARG A 362 -28.91 24.45 16.39
CA ARG A 362 -29.97 24.78 15.42
C ARG A 362 -30.15 26.30 15.27
N SER A 363 -30.41 26.75 14.04
CA SER A 363 -31.29 27.89 13.77
C SER A 363 -32.33 27.48 12.73
N LYS A 364 -33.59 27.79 13.05
CA LYS A 364 -34.79 27.72 12.20
C LYS A 364 -34.99 29.09 11.53
N GLY A 365 -35.68 29.10 10.39
CA GLY A 365 -36.36 30.26 9.78
C GLY A 365 -36.56 30.02 8.28
N ALA A 366 -37.69 29.45 7.86
CA ALA A 366 -38.92 30.16 7.43
C ALA A 366 -38.72 30.82 6.04
N ASP A 367 -39.15 30.20 4.94
CA ASP A 367 -40.52 30.13 4.38
C ASP A 367 -40.92 31.43 3.64
N MET A 368 -40.99 31.39 2.31
CA MET A 368 -41.91 32.23 1.51
C MET A 368 -42.04 31.76 0.06
N GLN A 369 -43.30 31.68 -0.38
CA GLN A 369 -43.82 31.21 -1.67
C GLN A 369 -43.79 32.26 -2.80
N ARG A 370 -44.08 31.76 -4.02
CA ARG A 370 -44.56 32.41 -5.28
C ARG A 370 -43.45 32.92 -6.21
N GLY A 371 -43.50 32.74 -7.54
CA GLY A 371 -44.49 32.13 -8.43
C GLY A 371 -44.04 32.25 -9.90
N GLN A 372 -44.70 31.50 -10.78
CA GLN A 372 -44.91 31.68 -12.23
C GLN A 372 -43.69 31.77 -13.20
N GLY A 373 -43.69 30.90 -14.23
CA GLY A 373 -42.74 30.90 -15.37
C GLY A 373 -43.12 31.89 -16.48
N PRO A 374 -42.86 31.64 -17.79
CA PRO A 374 -42.04 30.61 -18.45
C PRO A 374 -41.05 31.17 -19.52
N SER A 375 -40.22 30.30 -20.13
CA SER A 375 -40.04 30.15 -21.59
C SER A 375 -38.64 29.67 -22.02
N ASN A 376 -38.66 28.82 -23.06
CA ASN A 376 -37.66 28.54 -24.11
C ASN A 376 -36.27 28.01 -23.69
N GLY A 377 -35.69 26.98 -24.31
CA GLY A 377 -35.96 26.25 -25.54
C GLY A 377 -34.63 25.63 -26.04
N SER A 378 -34.72 24.67 -26.97
CA SER A 378 -33.61 24.04 -27.74
C SER A 378 -32.96 22.80 -27.11
N VAL A 379 -33.39 21.57 -27.43
CA VAL A 379 -33.09 20.75 -28.64
C VAL A 379 -31.67 20.17 -28.66
N ARG A 380 -31.56 18.84 -28.52
CA ARG A 380 -30.74 17.88 -29.32
C ARG A 380 -30.92 16.47 -28.75
N LYS A 381 -31.80 15.65 -29.36
CA LYS A 381 -31.51 14.61 -30.39
C LYS A 381 -30.52 13.52 -29.93
N THR A 382 -31.11 12.39 -29.56
CA THR A 382 -30.52 11.04 -29.49
C THR A 382 -30.13 10.52 -30.88
N PRO A 383 -29.16 9.60 -30.97
CA PRO A 383 -29.11 8.64 -32.08
C PRO A 383 -29.44 7.21 -31.60
N ARG A 384 -30.40 6.61 -32.30
CA ARG A 384 -30.75 5.19 -32.28
C ARG A 384 -29.65 4.34 -32.93
N ARG A 385 -29.40 3.17 -32.34
CA ARG A 385 -28.80 1.98 -32.99
C ARG A 385 -29.61 1.54 -34.23
N PRO A 386 -28.95 0.89 -35.20
CA PRO A 386 -29.57 -0.19 -35.96
C PRO A 386 -28.98 -1.56 -35.61
N ALA A 387 -29.84 -2.58 -35.69
CA ALA A 387 -29.52 -3.99 -35.49
C ALA A 387 -29.33 -4.72 -36.84
N ARG A 388 -28.48 -5.76 -36.78
CA ARG A 388 -28.49 -7.02 -37.55
C ARG A 388 -28.45 -6.99 -39.08
N THR A 389 -27.43 -7.65 -39.61
CA THR A 389 -27.58 -8.64 -40.68
C THR A 389 -26.66 -9.85 -40.41
N ALA A 390 -27.22 -11.04 -40.61
CA ALA A 390 -26.54 -12.33 -40.60
C ALA A 390 -26.41 -12.82 -42.05
N LYS A 391 -25.24 -13.39 -42.41
CA LYS A 391 -24.98 -14.32 -43.53
C LYS A 391 -23.76 -15.14 -43.08
N SER A 392 -23.89 -16.41 -42.74
CA SER A 392 -23.83 -17.60 -43.61
C SER A 392 -22.61 -17.64 -44.55
N GLY A 393 -21.86 -18.73 -44.47
CA GLY A 393 -20.73 -19.02 -45.35
C GLY A 393 -19.77 -20.05 -44.75
N ALA A 394 -19.91 -21.30 -45.19
CA ALA A 394 -19.14 -22.46 -44.77
C ALA A 394 -17.81 -22.62 -45.54
N ALA A 395 -17.00 -23.57 -45.03
CA ALA A 395 -16.09 -24.48 -45.74
C ALA A 395 -14.58 -24.15 -45.90
N LYS A 396 -13.79 -25.13 -45.43
CA LYS A 396 -12.45 -25.61 -45.86
C LYS A 396 -11.29 -24.59 -45.81
N ALA A 397 -10.07 -24.91 -45.38
CA ALA A 397 -9.35 -26.16 -45.17
C ALA A 397 -8.40 -26.01 -43.97
#